data_AF-A0A1H1FSI2-F1
#
_entry.id   AF-A0A1H1FSI2-F1
#
_cell.length_a   1.000
_cell.length_b   1.000
_cell.length_c   1.000
_cell.angle_alpha   90.00
_cell.angle_beta   90.00
_cell.angle_gamma   90.00
#
_symmetry.space_group_name_H-M   'P 1'
#
loop_
_entity.id
_entity.type
_entity.pdbx_description
1 polymer ?
#
loop_
_entity_poly.entity_id
_entity_poly.type
_entity_poly.pdbx_seq_one_letter_code
_entity_poly.pdbx_strand_id
1 'polypeptide(L)'
;MTVADRIDAYRTVLEEWLRGLFHGMITHPAYEKIEQEAEDLEDAFMLACFPDAFGIPSPVSYYTAELLPFLEDEYEGWERRMWDRQSVIERKGHQYHF
;
A
#
# COMPACT_ATOMS: atom_id res chain seq x y z
N MET A 1 -20.87 23.62 -39.57
CA MET A 1 -20.69 23.37 -38.12
C MET A 1 -21.08 24.63 -37.41
N THR A 2 -22.18 24.59 -36.65
CA THR A 2 -22.66 25.76 -35.91
C THR A 2 -21.77 25.98 -34.68
N VAL A 3 -21.81 27.18 -34.11
CA VAL A 3 -21.03 27.50 -32.89
C VAL A 3 -21.44 26.60 -31.72
N ALA A 4 -22.71 26.19 -31.67
CA ALA A 4 -23.23 25.26 -30.68
C ALA A 4 -22.57 23.87 -30.77
N ASP A 5 -22.47 23.30 -31.99
CA ASP A 5 -21.82 21.99 -32.19
C ASP A 5 -20.36 21.98 -31.72
N ARG A 6 -19.67 23.12 -31.87
CA ARG A 6 -18.28 23.27 -31.46
C ARG A 6 -18.14 23.37 -29.94
N ILE A 7 -19.07 24.05 -29.26
CA ILE A 7 -19.08 24.17 -27.80
C ILE A 7 -19.33 22.79 -27.16
N ASP A 8 -20.27 22.02 -27.69
CA ASP A 8 -20.55 20.67 -27.19
C ASP A 8 -19.35 19.74 -27.36
N ALA A 9 -18.70 19.77 -28.53
CA ALA A 9 -17.47 19.00 -28.77
C ALA A 9 -16.35 19.35 -27.77
N TYR A 10 -16.14 20.65 -27.48
CA TYR A 10 -15.15 21.07 -26.48
C TYR A 10 -15.52 20.61 -25.07
N ARG A 11 -16.80 20.67 -24.72
CA ARG A 11 -17.27 20.24 -23.39
C ARG A 11 -17.04 18.75 -23.16
N THR A 12 -17.34 17.90 -24.14
CA THR A 12 -17.14 16.45 -24.04
C THR A 12 -15.66 16.11 -23.84
N VAL A 13 -14.77 16.74 -24.62
CA VAL A 13 -13.32 16.54 -24.46
C VAL A 13 -12.89 16.99 -23.07
N LEU A 14 -13.34 18.16 -22.60
CA LEU A 14 -12.94 18.69 -21.30
C LEU A 14 -13.43 17.81 -20.14
N GLU A 15 -14.63 17.23 -20.23
CA GLU A 15 -15.15 16.27 -19.24
C GLU A 15 -14.34 14.97 -19.20
N GLU A 16 -13.95 14.44 -20.36
CA GLU A 16 -13.10 13.24 -20.46
C GLU A 16 -11.71 13.48 -19.85
N TRP A 17 -11.09 14.62 -20.17
CA TRP A 17 -9.81 15.02 -19.60
C TRP A 17 -9.88 15.24 -18.09
N LEU A 18 -10.92 15.93 -17.59
CA LEU A 18 -11.10 16.14 -16.15
C LEU A 18 -11.29 14.82 -15.41
N ARG A 19 -12.04 13.87 -15.99
CA ARG A 19 -12.26 12.56 -15.38
C ARG A 19 -10.97 11.73 -15.34
N GLY A 20 -10.21 11.73 -16.44
CA GLY A 20 -8.89 11.08 -16.48
C GLY A 20 -7.90 11.69 -15.48
N LEU A 21 -7.86 13.02 -15.41
CA LEU A 21 -6.99 13.75 -14.48
C LEU A 21 -7.38 13.48 -13.02
N PHE A 22 -8.67 13.55 -12.69
CA PHE A 22 -9.16 13.29 -11.34
C PHE A 22 -8.85 11.86 -10.90
N HIS A 23 -9.05 10.88 -11.80
CA HIS A 23 -8.74 9.50 -11.51
C HIS A 23 -7.24 9.28 -11.25
N GLY A 24 -6.38 9.82 -12.12
CA GLY A 24 -4.92 9.69 -11.96
C GLY A 24 -4.36 10.45 -10.76
N MET A 25 -4.91 11.63 -10.43
CA MET A 25 -4.39 12.48 -9.37
C MET A 25 -4.92 12.12 -7.97
N ILE A 26 -6.16 11.64 -7.88
CA ILE A 26 -6.82 11.46 -6.58
C ILE A 26 -7.06 9.99 -6.29
N THR A 27 -7.63 9.23 -7.22
CA THR A 27 -7.97 7.82 -6.96
C THR A 27 -6.72 6.96 -6.82
N HIS A 28 -5.77 7.10 -7.75
CA HIS A 28 -4.57 6.26 -7.74
C HIS A 28 -3.72 6.46 -6.48
N PRO A 29 -3.34 7.68 -6.06
CA PRO A 29 -2.52 7.85 -4.86
C PRO A 29 -3.27 7.51 -3.57
N ALA A 30 -4.61 7.66 -3.55
CA ALA A 30 -5.40 7.24 -2.41
C ALA A 30 -5.40 5.72 -2.24
N TYR A 31 -5.52 4.97 -3.34
CA TYR A 31 -5.47 3.51 -3.31
C TYR A 31 -4.10 3.02 -2.85
N GLU A 32 -3.04 3.55 -3.44
CA GLU A 32 -1.66 3.21 -3.10
C GLU A 32 -1.34 3.46 -1.62
N LYS A 33 -1.81 4.58 -1.05
CA LYS A 33 -1.64 4.85 0.39
C LYS A 33 -2.37 3.85 1.28
N ILE A 34 -3.58 3.45 0.90
CA ILE A 34 -4.35 2.47 1.67
C ILE A 34 -3.65 1.10 1.64
N GLU A 35 -3.16 0.70 0.47
CA GLU A 35 -2.39 -0.54 0.30
C GLU A 35 -1.12 -0.51 1.15
N GLN A 36 -0.36 0.57 1.12
CA GLN A 36 0.86 0.73 1.92
C GLN A 36 0.58 0.70 3.44
N GLU A 37 -0.52 1.31 3.91
CA GLU A 37 -0.91 1.23 5.32
C GLU A 37 -1.42 -0.17 5.71
N ALA A 38 -2.05 -0.90 4.79
CA ALA A 38 -2.44 -2.29 5.02
C ALA A 38 -1.21 -3.19 5.18
N GLU A 39 -0.21 -3.03 4.30
CA GLU A 39 1.08 -3.73 4.43
C GLU A 39 1.80 -3.37 5.73
N ASP A 40 1.78 -2.11 6.17
CA ASP A 40 2.37 -1.70 7.45
C ASP A 40 1.73 -2.40 8.65
N LEU A 41 0.40 -2.57 8.62
CA LEU A 41 -0.33 -3.29 9.67
C LEU A 41 -0.01 -4.79 9.66
N GLU A 42 0.05 -5.40 8.49
CA GLU A 42 0.45 -6.80 8.30
C GLU A 42 1.86 -7.02 8.83
N ASP A 43 2.79 -6.16 8.44
CA ASP A 43 4.18 -6.18 8.87
C ASP A 43 4.35 -6.10 10.39
N ALA A 44 3.54 -5.25 11.05
CA ALA A 44 3.52 -5.12 12.50
C ALA A 44 2.91 -6.35 13.17
N PHE A 45 1.86 -6.93 12.60
CA PHE A 45 1.25 -8.17 13.07
C PHE A 45 2.22 -9.35 12.99
N MET A 46 2.90 -9.52 11.85
CA MET A 46 3.90 -10.57 11.65
C MET A 46 5.06 -10.44 12.64
N LEU A 47 5.54 -9.20 12.88
CA LEU A 47 6.57 -8.95 13.90
C LEU A 47 6.08 -9.28 15.32
N ALA A 48 4.82 -9.02 15.64
CA ALA A 48 4.25 -9.35 16.94
C ALA A 48 4.09 -10.88 17.13
N CYS A 49 3.78 -11.60 16.06
CA CYS A 49 3.62 -13.06 16.07
C CYS A 49 4.96 -13.79 16.05
N PHE A 50 5.95 -13.29 15.31
CA PHE A 50 7.22 -13.98 15.07
C PHE A 50 8.45 -13.10 15.33
N PRO A 51 8.58 -12.47 16.52
CA PRO A 51 9.76 -11.69 16.88
C PRO A 51 11.04 -12.54 16.96
N ASP A 52 10.90 -13.86 17.13
CA ASP A 52 11.99 -14.83 17.15
C ASP A 52 12.77 -14.83 15.82
N ALA A 53 12.13 -14.50 14.69
CA ALA A 53 12.79 -14.36 13.39
C ALA A 53 13.90 -13.28 13.40
N PHE A 54 13.77 -12.28 14.27
CA PHE A 54 14.78 -11.23 14.48
C PHE A 54 15.68 -11.49 15.69
N GLY A 55 15.62 -12.68 16.30
CA GLY A 55 16.42 -13.04 17.46
C GLY A 55 15.91 -12.45 18.78
N ILE A 56 14.68 -11.94 18.83
CA ILE A 56 14.03 -11.46 20.06
C ILE A 56 13.19 -12.61 20.61
N PRO A 57 13.65 -13.33 21.65
CA PRO A 57 12.91 -14.46 22.18
C PRO A 57 11.59 -14.00 22.81
N SER A 58 10.46 -14.47 22.29
CA SER A 58 9.14 -14.18 22.83
C SER A 58 8.33 -15.46 23.07
N PRO A 59 7.61 -15.56 24.20
CA PRO A 59 6.68 -16.67 24.42
C PRO A 59 5.50 -16.64 23.43
N VAL A 60 5.22 -15.49 22.80
CA VAL A 60 4.12 -15.35 21.83
C VAL A 60 4.37 -16.22 20.61
N SER A 61 5.60 -16.27 20.11
CA SER A 61 6.03 -17.06 18.94
C SER A 61 5.64 -18.53 19.04
N TYR A 62 5.68 -19.09 20.25
CA TYR A 62 5.27 -20.47 20.50
C TYR A 62 3.76 -20.67 20.32
N TYR A 63 2.95 -19.74 20.79
CA TYR A 63 1.49 -19.83 20.71
C TYR A 63 0.95 -19.46 19.33
N THR A 64 1.65 -18.59 18.60
CA THR A 64 1.27 -18.15 17.26
C THR A 64 1.81 -19.05 16.15
N ALA A 65 2.64 -20.04 16.47
CA ALA A 65 3.18 -21.00 15.50
C ALA A 65 2.08 -21.74 14.71
N GLU A 66 0.89 -21.94 15.29
CA GLU A 66 -0.27 -22.54 14.62
C GLU A 66 -0.81 -21.68 13.47
N LEU A 67 -0.52 -20.37 13.46
CA LEU A 67 -0.94 -19.46 12.40
C LEU A 67 -0.03 -19.53 11.17
N LEU A 68 1.19 -20.07 11.31
CA LEU A 68 2.20 -20.08 10.26
C LEU A 68 1.70 -20.67 8.92
N PRO A 69 0.95 -21.80 8.89
CA PRO A 69 0.43 -22.36 7.64
C PRO A 69 -0.59 -21.47 6.92
N PHE A 70 -1.20 -20.52 7.63
CA PHE A 70 -2.17 -19.57 7.06
C PHE A 70 -1.53 -18.26 6.61
N LEU A 71 -0.27 -18.05 6.95
CA LEU A 71 0.50 -16.84 6.69
C LEU A 71 1.70 -17.13 5.78
N GLU A 72 1.76 -18.32 5.18
CA GLU A 72 2.91 -18.80 4.40
C GLU A 72 3.17 -17.90 3.20
N ASP A 73 2.11 -17.50 2.48
CA ASP A 73 2.21 -16.64 1.30
C ASP A 73 2.66 -15.21 1.67
N GLU A 74 2.12 -14.67 2.76
CA GLU A 74 2.45 -13.35 3.29
C GLU A 74 3.87 -13.30 3.88
N TYR A 75 4.35 -14.42 4.43
CA TYR A 75 5.64 -14.50 5.11
C TYR A 75 6.82 -14.23 4.18
N GLU A 76 6.84 -14.76 2.95
CA GLU A 76 7.91 -14.47 1.97
C GLU A 76 7.92 -12.99 1.55
N GLY A 77 6.73 -12.43 1.31
CA GLY A 77 6.57 -11.02 0.99
C GLY A 77 7.04 -10.11 2.13
N TRP A 78 6.67 -10.46 3.36
CA TRP A 78 7.09 -9.80 4.58
C TRP A 78 8.60 -9.84 4.75
N GLU A 79 9.25 -11.02 4.68
CA GLU A 79 10.71 -11.14 4.81
C GLU A 79 11.45 -10.22 3.83
N ARG A 80 10.98 -10.16 2.58
CA ARG A 80 11.57 -9.28 1.57
C ARG A 80 11.40 -7.80 1.91
N ARG A 81 10.19 -7.37 2.31
CA ARG A 81 9.92 -5.98 2.75
C ARG A 81 10.75 -5.61 3.98
N MET A 82 10.93 -6.54 4.92
CA MET A 82 11.71 -6.38 6.14
C MET A 82 13.21 -6.24 5.87
N TRP A 83 13.71 -6.89 4.81
CA TRP A 83 15.11 -6.81 4.41
C TRP A 83 15.44 -5.53 3.63
N ASP A 84 14.54 -5.09 2.76
CA ASP A 84 14.75 -3.89 1.94
C ASP A 84 14.60 -2.60 2.75
N ARG A 85 13.83 -2.60 3.86
CA ARG A 85 13.66 -1.41 4.72
C ARG A 85 14.89 -1.16 5.59
N GLN A 86 15.40 0.07 5.61
CA GLN A 86 16.44 0.46 6.58
C GLN A 86 15.82 0.94 7.89
N SER A 87 14.65 1.58 7.84
CA SER A 87 13.95 2.05 9.04
C SER A 87 12.44 2.22 8.83
N VAL A 88 11.68 2.24 9.94
CA VAL A 88 10.24 2.57 9.93
C VAL A 88 9.99 4.00 9.44
N ILE A 89 10.92 4.91 9.73
CA ILE A 89 10.80 6.33 9.36
C ILE A 89 10.97 6.52 7.85
N GLU A 90 11.92 5.81 7.23
CA GLU A 90 12.15 5.85 5.79
C GLU A 90 10.88 5.44 5.02
N ARG A 91 10.23 4.34 5.43
CA ARG A 91 8.99 3.88 4.78
C ARG A 91 7.87 4.92 4.91
N LYS A 92 7.67 5.48 6.11
CA LYS A 92 6.70 6.57 6.29
C LYS A 92 7.09 7.81 5.45
N GLY A 93 8.38 8.13 5.31
CA GLY A 93 8.86 9.19 4.41
C GLY A 93 8.44 8.99 2.95
N HIS A 94 8.61 7.77 2.44
CA HIS A 94 8.19 7.38 1.09
C HIS A 94 6.66 7.51 0.87
N GLN A 95 5.83 7.12 1.84
CA GLN A 95 4.35 7.18 1.73
C GLN A 95 3.81 8.61 1.59
N TYR A 96 4.51 9.58 2.16
CA TYR A 96 4.09 10.98 2.17
C TYR A 96 4.94 11.88 1.26
N HIS A 97 5.85 11.28 0.47
CA HIS A 97 6.77 11.98 -0.45
C HIS A 97 7.58 13.10 0.23
N PHE A 98 8.13 12.83 1.41
CA PHE A 98 9.04 13.74 2.13
C PHE A 98 10.50 13.47 1.80
#